data_AF-A0A257EW92-F1
#
_entry.id   AF-A0A257EW92-F1
#
_cell.length_a   1.000
_cell.length_b   1.000
_cell.length_c   1.000
_cell.angle_alpha   90.00
_cell.angle_beta   90.00
_cell.angle_gamma   90.00
#
_symmetry.space_group_name_H-M   'P 1'
#
loop_
_entity.id
_entity.type
_entity.pdbx_description
1 polymer ?
#
loop_
_entity_poly.entity_id
_entity_poly.type
_entity_poly.pdbx_seq_one_letter_code
_entity_poly.pdbx_strand_id
1 'polypeptide(L)'
;MKLNRRSLLKLSAATMAAGAVGLPSFAQAIDELVIAYNVNLPSWDPTVGPSAVNPTIQGLYQSVFDQYILQMPDLTPAPGLLTEWGWSDDKKQVWM
;
A
#
# COMPACT_ATOMS: atom_id res chain seq x y z
N MET A 1 32.55 -17.70 27.51
CA MET A 1 31.13 -18.09 27.69
C MET A 1 31.03 -19.61 27.59
N LYS A 2 30.50 -20.33 28.59
CA LYS A 2 30.33 -21.79 28.48
C LYS A 2 29.12 -22.09 27.59
N LEU A 3 29.35 -22.70 26.43
CA LEU A 3 28.28 -23.14 25.54
C LEU A 3 27.46 -24.24 26.23
N ASN A 4 26.18 -23.97 26.44
CA ASN A 4 25.21 -24.94 26.95
C ASN A 4 23.96 -24.91 26.05
N ARG A 5 23.07 -25.90 26.20
CA ARG A 5 21.87 -26.04 25.35
C ARG A 5 21.03 -24.76 25.29
N ARG A 6 20.88 -24.05 26.41
CA ARG A 6 20.13 -22.79 26.51
C ARG A 6 20.84 -21.64 25.77
N SER A 7 22.16 -21.53 25.93
CA SER A 7 22.97 -20.52 25.24
C SER A 7 23.00 -20.74 23.74
N LEU A 8 23.01 -22.00 23.29
CA LEU A 8 22.88 -22.35 21.88
C LEU A 8 21.52 -21.92 21.34
N LEU A 9 20.42 -22.30 22.01
CA LEU A 9 19.06 -21.94 21.58
C LEU A 9 18.86 -20.42 21.45
N LYS A 10 19.38 -19.66 22.43
CA LYS A 10 19.34 -18.20 22.42
C LYS A 10 20.13 -17.60 21.25
N LEU A 11 21.31 -18.15 20.97
CA LEU A 11 22.14 -17.70 19.84
C LEU A 11 21.44 -18.01 18.51
N SER A 12 20.88 -19.22 18.35
CA SER A 12 20.11 -19.60 17.16
C SER A 12 18.93 -18.64 16.91
N ALA A 13 18.13 -18.37 17.93
CA ALA A 13 16.99 -17.46 17.81
C ALA A 13 17.42 -16.03 17.50
N ALA A 14 18.49 -15.54 18.14
CA ALA A 14 19.04 -14.20 17.87
C ALA A 14 19.58 -14.09 16.44
N THR A 15 20.27 -15.11 15.94
CA THR A 15 20.76 -15.16 14.56
C THR A 15 19.62 -15.21 13.55
N MET A 16 18.55 -15.98 13.82
CA MET A 16 17.36 -16.00 12.96
C MET A 16 16.65 -14.64 12.95
N ALA A 17 16.45 -14.03 14.12
CA ALA A 17 15.83 -12.72 14.21
C ALA A 17 16.66 -11.64 13.51
N ALA A 18 17.97 -11.60 13.75
CA ALA A 18 18.88 -10.65 13.11
C ALA A 18 18.98 -10.89 11.60
N GLY A 19 18.97 -12.14 11.15
CA GLY A 19 18.98 -12.50 9.74
C GLY A 19 17.67 -12.19 9.01
N ALA A 20 16.56 -12.03 9.74
CA ALA A 20 15.28 -11.64 9.17
C ALA A 20 15.08 -10.11 9.10
N VAL A 21 15.85 -9.33 9.88
CA VAL A 21 15.80 -7.86 9.83
C VAL A 21 16.39 -7.39 8.50
N GLY A 22 15.55 -6.75 7.67
CA GLY A 22 15.97 -6.19 6.39
C GLY A 22 15.89 -7.16 5.21
N LEU A 23 15.39 -8.38 5.39
CA LEU A 23 14.98 -9.20 4.25
C LEU A 23 13.79 -8.54 3.54
N PRO A 24 13.76 -8.53 2.20
CA PRO A 24 12.59 -8.06 1.48
C PRO A 24 11.37 -8.89 1.87
N SER A 25 10.26 -8.22 2.16
CA SER A 25 8.98 -8.90 2.34
C SER A 25 8.53 -9.39 0.96
N PHE A 26 8.45 -10.70 0.78
CA PHE A 26 7.90 -11.29 -0.43
C PHE A 26 6.38 -11.24 -0.36
N ALA A 27 5.74 -10.83 -1.46
CA ALA A 27 4.30 -10.88 -1.60
C ALA A 27 3.81 -12.30 -1.26
N GLN A 28 3.00 -12.41 -0.22
CA GLN A 28 2.33 -13.67 0.10
C GLN A 28 1.23 -13.88 -0.94
N ALA A 29 1.16 -15.06 -1.53
CA ALA A 29 0.00 -15.45 -2.32
C ALA A 29 -1.17 -15.63 -1.35
N ILE A 30 -2.03 -14.61 -1.28
CA ILE A 30 -3.27 -14.63 -0.52
C ILE A 30 -4.43 -14.67 -1.51
N ASP A 31 -5.41 -15.55 -1.25
CA ASP A 31 -6.64 -15.61 -2.04
C ASP A 31 -7.67 -14.57 -1.56
N GLU A 32 -7.55 -14.13 -0.30
CA GLU A 32 -8.50 -13.22 0.36
C GLU A 32 -7.76 -12.11 1.11
N LEU A 33 -8.16 -10.86 0.85
CA LEU A 33 -7.69 -9.68 1.56
C LEU A 33 -8.75 -9.25 2.58
N VAL A 34 -8.43 -9.39 3.87
CA VAL A 34 -9.29 -8.94 4.97
C VAL A 34 -8.83 -7.57 5.46
N ILE A 35 -9.69 -6.55 5.30
CA ILE A 35 -9.43 -5.18 5.75
C ILE A 35 -10.34 -4.86 6.93
N ALA A 36 -9.75 -4.60 8.09
CA ALA A 36 -10.50 -4.14 9.26
C ALA A 36 -10.70 -2.62 9.19
N TYR A 37 -11.94 -2.16 9.32
CA TYR A 37 -12.29 -0.75 9.39
C TYR A 37 -13.25 -0.51 10.57
N ASN A 38 -13.06 0.59 11.29
CA ASN A 38 -13.69 0.80 12.61
C ASN A 38 -15.15 1.26 12.54
N VAL A 39 -15.62 1.66 11.36
CA VAL A 39 -16.99 2.13 11.11
C VAL A 39 -17.47 1.62 9.75
N ASN A 40 -18.76 1.71 9.47
CA ASN A 40 -19.28 1.37 8.15
C ASN A 40 -18.78 2.34 7.07
N LEU A 41 -18.62 1.84 5.85
CA LEU A 41 -18.34 2.68 4.69
C LEU A 41 -19.52 3.63 4.43
N PRO A 42 -19.32 4.96 4.37
CA PRO A 42 -20.43 5.91 4.21
C PRO A 42 -21.18 5.79 2.87
N SER A 43 -20.45 5.54 1.78
CA SER A 43 -20.97 5.38 0.43
C SER A 43 -19.99 4.59 -0.41
N TRP A 44 -20.47 3.79 -1.37
CA TRP A 44 -19.61 3.16 -2.39
C TRP A 44 -19.29 4.08 -3.56
N ASP A 45 -19.97 5.22 -3.67
CA ASP A 45 -19.61 6.29 -4.58
C ASP A 45 -18.46 7.10 -3.96
N PRO A 46 -17.24 7.06 -4.52
CA PRO A 46 -16.08 7.76 -3.98
C PRO A 46 -16.15 9.27 -4.18
N THR A 47 -17.16 9.81 -4.87
CA THR A 47 -17.25 11.23 -5.24
C THR A 47 -18.20 12.03 -4.34
N VAL A 48 -18.86 11.40 -3.37
CA VAL A 48 -19.90 12.03 -2.56
C VAL A 48 -19.56 12.17 -1.08
N GLY A 49 -19.91 13.32 -0.50
CA GLY A 49 -19.90 13.55 0.95
C GLY A 49 -18.57 13.21 1.64
N PRO A 50 -18.60 12.62 2.85
CA PRO A 50 -17.39 12.21 3.56
C PRO A 50 -16.55 11.16 2.85
N SER A 51 -17.12 10.43 1.87
CA SER A 51 -16.39 9.41 1.10
C SER A 51 -15.30 10.01 0.20
N ALA A 52 -15.53 11.22 -0.32
CA ALA A 52 -14.60 11.87 -1.25
C ALA A 52 -13.35 12.46 -0.59
N VAL A 53 -13.37 12.63 0.74
CA VAL A 53 -12.33 13.39 1.47
C VAL A 53 -11.66 12.60 2.58
N ASN A 54 -12.03 11.33 2.78
CA ASN A 54 -11.43 10.49 3.82
C ASN A 54 -10.29 9.62 3.24
N PRO A 55 -9.02 9.93 3.54
CA PRO A 55 -7.88 9.18 2.99
C PRO A 55 -7.82 7.72 3.48
N THR A 56 -8.35 7.42 4.67
CA THR A 56 -8.26 6.08 5.26
C THR A 56 -9.07 5.03 4.49
N ILE A 57 -10.11 5.44 3.77
CA ILE A 57 -10.94 4.55 2.94
C ILE A 57 -10.55 4.55 1.46
N GLN A 58 -9.55 5.33 1.04
CA GLN A 58 -9.12 5.34 -0.37
C GLN A 58 -8.62 3.97 -0.83
N GLY A 59 -7.93 3.23 0.04
CA GLY A 59 -7.49 1.87 -0.27
C GLY A 59 -8.65 0.89 -0.53
N LEU A 60 -9.81 1.12 0.11
CA LEU A 60 -11.01 0.33 -0.17
C LEU A 60 -11.50 0.60 -1.60
N TYR A 61 -11.55 1.86 -2.03
CA TYR A 61 -11.94 2.19 -3.40
C TYR A 61 -10.94 1.70 -4.44
N GLN A 62 -9.63 1.78 -4.16
CA GLN A 62 -8.61 1.26 -5.07
C GLN A 62 -8.68 -0.26 -5.27
N SER A 63 -9.31 -1.01 -4.36
CA SER A 63 -9.56 -2.44 -4.56
C SER A 63 -10.68 -2.78 -5.55
N VAL A 64 -11.51 -1.79 -5.93
CA VAL A 64 -12.66 -1.97 -6.83
C VAL A 64 -12.70 -1.00 -8.02
N PHE A 65 -11.97 0.11 -7.95
CA PHE A 65 -11.94 1.15 -8.98
C PHE A 65 -10.51 1.50 -9.36
N ASP A 66 -10.31 1.69 -10.66
CA ASP A 66 -9.05 2.21 -11.20
C ASP A 66 -9.05 3.75 -11.17
N GLN A 67 -7.90 4.33 -10.82
CA GLN A 67 -7.68 5.77 -10.93
C GLN A 67 -7.26 6.13 -12.35
N TYR A 68 -7.64 7.33 -12.83
CA TYR A 68 -7.12 7.85 -14.09
C TYR A 68 -5.59 7.98 -14.04
N ILE A 69 -5.09 8.64 -13.01
CA ILE A 69 -3.67 8.73 -12.67
C ILE A 69 -3.54 8.12 -11.28
N LEU A 70 -2.75 7.06 -11.16
CA LEU A 70 -2.49 6.39 -9.89
C LEU A 70 -1.58 7.27 -9.03
N GLN A 71 -1.76 7.22 -7.72
CA GLN A 71 -0.80 7.78 -6.76
C GLN A 71 -0.12 6.64 -6.00
N MET A 72 1.21 6.61 -6.05
CA MET A 72 2.02 5.66 -5.31
C MET A 72 2.03 6.00 -3.80
N PRO A 73 2.41 5.06 -2.91
CA PRO A 73 2.49 5.32 -1.48
C PRO A 73 3.45 6.46 -1.08
N ASP A 74 4.43 6.79 -1.94
CA ASP A 74 5.36 7.91 -1.77
C ASP A 74 4.82 9.24 -2.35
N LEU A 75 3.54 9.26 -2.74
CA LEU A 75 2.82 10.37 -3.35
C LEU A 75 3.23 10.70 -4.80
N THR A 76 4.13 9.92 -5.40
CA THR A 76 4.48 10.12 -6.81
C THR A 76 3.33 9.67 -7.72
N PRO A 77 3.04 10.42 -8.80
CA PRO A 77 2.11 9.97 -9.82
C PRO A 77 2.65 8.75 -10.56
N ALA A 78 1.78 7.79 -10.86
CA ALA A 78 2.08 6.62 -11.66
C ALA A 78 0.95 6.38 -12.70
N PRO A 79 1.23 5.63 -13.78
CA PRO A 79 0.21 5.22 -14.73
C PRO A 79 -0.98 4.53 -14.05
N GLY A 80 -2.18 4.98 -14.38
CA GLY A 80 -3.45 4.34 -14.04
C GLY A 80 -4.17 3.90 -15.32
N LEU A 81 -5.44 4.27 -15.48
CA LEU A 81 -6.13 4.16 -16.77
C LEU A 81 -5.47 5.02 -17.85
N LEU A 82 -4.96 6.19 -17.46
CA LEU A 82 -4.13 7.04 -18.31
C LEU A 82 -2.68 6.60 -18.13
N THR A 83 -2.03 6.27 -19.25
CA THR A 83 -0.63 5.81 -19.26
C THR A 83 0.36 6.92 -19.57
N GLU A 84 -0.10 7.96 -20.25
CA GLU A 84 0.63 9.21 -20.50
C GLU A 84 -0.32 10.38 -20.26
N TRP A 85 0.21 11.47 -19.74
CA TRP A 85 -0.53 12.71 -19.55
C TRP A 85 0.47 13.86 -19.39
N GLY A 86 -0.03 15.07 -19.55
CA GLY A 86 0.78 16.24 -19.32
C GLY A 86 0.02 17.52 -19.54
N TRP A 87 0.78 18.60 -19.66
CA TRP A 87 0.25 19.94 -19.87
C TRP A 87 0.72 20.44 -21.24
N SER A 88 -0.09 21.30 -21.86
CA SER A 88 0.39 22.17 -22.92
C SER A 88 1.54 23.05 -22.41
N ASP A 89 2.39 23.56 -23.32
CA ASP A 89 3.52 24.43 -22.96
C ASP A 89 3.09 25.66 -22.14
N ASP A 90 1.90 26.19 -22.41
CA ASP A 90 1.30 27.33 -21.71
C ASP A 90 0.50 26.93 -20.44
N LYS A 91 0.43 25.64 -20.12
CA LYS A 91 -0.28 25.02 -18.99
C LYS A 91 -1.79 25.31 -18.92
N LYS A 92 -2.42 25.64 -20.05
CA LYS A 92 -3.88 25.88 -20.10
C LYS A 92 -4.70 24.66 -20.44
N GLN A 93 -4.07 23.62 -20.96
CA GLN A 93 -4.73 22.38 -21.35
C GLN A 93 -3.99 21.18 -20.76
N VAL A 94 -4.76 20.17 -20.39
CA VAL A 94 -4.27 18.84 -20.05
C VAL A 94 -4.46 17.97 -21.29
N TRP A 95 -3.44 17.18 -21.63
CA TRP A 95 -3.57 16.08 -22.57
C TRP A 95 -3.43 14.76 -21.80
N MET A 96 -4.08 13.73 -22.32
CA MET A 96 -4.19 12.41 -21.73
C MET A 96 -4.54 11.40 -22.82
#